data_AF-A0A6G3XYW6-F1
#
_entry.id   AF-A0A6G3XYW6-F1
#
_cell.length_a   1.000
_cell.length_b   1.000
_cell.length_c   1.000
_cell.angle_alpha   90.00
_cell.angle_beta   90.00
_cell.angle_gamma   90.00
#
_symmetry.space_group_name_H-M   'P 1'
#
loop_
_entity.id
_entity.type
_entity.pdbx_description
1 polymer ?
#
loop_
_entity_poly.entity_id
_entity_poly.type
_entity_poly.pdbx_seq_one_letter_code
_entity_poly.pdbx_strand_id
1 'polypeptide(L)'
;DHHRGIVGGSQQLPLRLWDREPQKIVHWPLGTSLSSLHNGEPRGAVTRLTRTAGNRITVTDATGDIRTFRAAVFTGQSWLLLSKIDCDDALFPIDHWTA
;
A
#
# COMPACT_ATOMS: atom_id res chain seq x y z
N ASP A 1 -26.82 10.71 -12.59
CA ASP A 1 -27.83 10.87 -11.52
C ASP A 1 -28.35 9.58 -10.85
N HIS A 2 -27.89 8.37 -11.21
CA HIS A 2 -28.29 7.13 -10.52
C HIS A 2 -27.35 6.76 -9.35
N HIS A 3 -26.96 7.75 -8.54
CA HIS A 3 -26.09 7.49 -7.41
C HIS A 3 -26.81 6.66 -6.34
N ARG A 4 -26.10 5.68 -5.76
CA ARG A 4 -26.62 4.85 -4.68
C ARG A 4 -25.70 5.01 -3.47
N GLY A 5 -26.32 5.22 -2.31
CA GLY A 5 -25.63 5.13 -1.03
C GLY A 5 -25.43 3.68 -0.60
N ILE A 6 -24.37 3.42 0.15
CA ILE A 6 -24.18 2.15 0.86
C ILE A 6 -24.85 2.30 2.22
N VAL A 7 -25.88 1.49 2.48
CA VAL A 7 -26.56 1.46 3.78
C VAL A 7 -25.56 1.09 4.86
N GLY A 8 -25.45 1.91 5.91
CA GLY A 8 -24.47 1.73 6.98
C GLY A 8 -23.07 2.30 6.67
N GLY A 9 -22.90 2.99 5.54
CA GLY A 9 -21.69 3.76 5.21
C GLY A 9 -20.70 3.02 4.33
N SER A 10 -20.06 3.76 3.41
CA SER A 10 -19.08 3.20 2.46
C SER A 10 -17.80 2.71 3.13
N GLN A 11 -17.48 3.19 4.35
CA GLN A 11 -16.35 2.72 5.14
C GLN A 11 -16.41 1.21 5.42
N GLN A 12 -17.60 0.61 5.41
CA GLN A 12 -17.75 -0.84 5.55
C GLN A 12 -17.02 -1.61 4.43
N LEU A 13 -16.87 -1.03 3.24
CA LEU A 13 -16.23 -1.71 2.11
C LEU A 13 -14.74 -2.01 2.38
N PRO A 14 -13.87 -1.02 2.66
CA PRO A 14 -12.46 -1.33 2.96
C PRO A 14 -12.29 -2.18 4.22
N LEU A 15 -13.11 -1.96 5.26
CA LEU A 15 -13.06 -2.78 6.48
C LEU A 15 -13.41 -4.25 6.19
N ARG A 16 -14.47 -4.51 5.42
CA ARG A 16 -14.83 -5.89 5.05
C ARG A 16 -13.82 -6.51 4.08
N LEU A 17 -13.18 -5.73 3.22
CA LEU A 17 -12.11 -6.25 2.35
C LEU A 17 -10.87 -6.65 3.16
N TRP A 18 -10.58 -5.95 4.26
CA TRP A 18 -9.50 -6.28 5.18
C TRP A 18 -9.71 -7.65 5.84
N ASP A 19 -10.94 -7.92 6.29
CA ASP A 19 -11.29 -9.15 7.00
C ASP A 19 -11.74 -10.30 6.09
N ARG A 20 -11.99 -10.04 4.80
CA ARG A 20 -12.51 -11.05 3.87
C ARG A 20 -11.53 -12.19 3.66
N GLU A 21 -12.03 -13.41 3.79
CA GLU A 21 -11.33 -14.66 3.46
C GLU A 21 -11.77 -15.16 2.06
N PRO A 22 -10.96 -15.00 1.00
CA PRO A 22 -11.38 -15.38 -0.35
C PRO A 22 -11.41 -16.90 -0.53
N GLN A 23 -12.44 -17.41 -1.21
CA GLN A 23 -12.55 -18.84 -1.53
C GLN A 23 -11.57 -19.30 -2.63
N LYS A 24 -11.13 -18.39 -3.50
CA LYS A 24 -10.15 -18.66 -4.56
C LYS A 24 -8.82 -18.02 -4.20
N ILE A 25 -7.91 -18.80 -3.63
CA ILE A 25 -6.57 -18.39 -3.22
C ILE A 25 -5.55 -19.43 -3.69
N VAL A 26 -4.42 -18.99 -4.24
CA VAL A 26 -3.48 -19.89 -4.94
C VAL A 26 -2.36 -20.38 -4.03
N HIS A 27 -1.80 -19.49 -3.19
CA HIS A 27 -0.62 -19.78 -2.38
C HIS A 27 -0.93 -20.00 -0.89
N TRP A 28 -1.91 -19.28 -0.35
CA TRP A 28 -2.22 -19.30 1.08
C TRP A 28 -3.28 -20.33 1.44
N PRO A 29 -3.32 -20.81 2.69
CA PRO A 29 -4.41 -21.66 3.17
C PRO A 29 -5.78 -20.98 3.08
N LEU A 30 -6.83 -21.80 2.97
CA LEU A 30 -8.21 -21.32 3.17
C LEU A 30 -8.35 -20.70 4.56
N GLY A 31 -9.12 -19.61 4.67
CA GLY A 31 -9.23 -18.82 5.89
C GLY A 31 -8.23 -17.66 5.99
N THR A 32 -7.36 -17.48 4.99
CA THR A 32 -6.44 -16.34 4.95
C THR A 32 -7.15 -15.06 4.51
N SER A 33 -7.06 -14.01 5.32
CA SER A 33 -7.47 -12.63 5.03
C SER A 33 -6.28 -11.66 5.05
N LEU A 34 -6.46 -10.41 4.59
CA LEU A 34 -5.41 -9.38 4.73
C LEU A 34 -5.09 -9.12 6.20
N SER A 35 -6.12 -9.06 7.05
CA SER A 35 -5.98 -8.96 8.51
C SER A 35 -5.07 -10.05 9.07
N SER A 36 -5.34 -11.32 8.76
CA SER A 36 -4.53 -12.46 9.25
C SER A 36 -3.07 -12.41 8.77
N LEU A 37 -2.82 -11.99 7.52
CA LEU A 37 -1.47 -11.88 6.97
C LEU A 37 -0.63 -10.77 7.63
N HIS A 38 -1.30 -9.78 8.24
CA HIS A 38 -0.66 -8.63 8.86
C HIS A 38 -0.78 -8.63 10.39
N ASN A 39 -1.22 -9.73 11.01
CA ASN A 39 -1.45 -9.83 12.45
C ASN A 39 -2.45 -8.77 12.97
N GLY A 40 -3.47 -8.46 12.18
CA GLY A 40 -4.58 -7.59 12.55
C GLY A 40 -4.46 -6.14 12.10
N GLU A 41 -3.24 -5.61 11.92
CA GLU A 41 -3.02 -4.18 11.68
C GLU A 41 -2.09 -3.93 10.48
N PRO A 42 -2.33 -2.89 9.66
CA PRO A 42 -1.36 -2.45 8.67
C PRO A 42 -0.08 -1.94 9.35
N ARG A 43 1.01 -1.93 8.58
CA ARG A 43 2.29 -1.37 9.03
C ARG A 43 2.23 0.15 9.13
N GLY A 44 3.25 0.72 9.80
CA GLY A 44 3.39 2.16 9.98
C GLY A 44 3.44 2.94 8.66
N ALA A 45 3.17 4.24 8.75
CA ALA A 45 3.21 5.14 7.60
C ALA A 45 4.62 5.17 6.98
N VAL A 46 4.69 5.11 5.65
CA VAL A 46 5.95 5.20 4.91
C VAL A 46 6.53 6.60 5.05
N THR A 47 7.84 6.68 5.32
CA THR A 47 8.61 7.93 5.43
C THR A 47 9.68 8.05 4.36
N ARG A 48 10.16 6.92 3.80
CA ARG A 48 11.15 6.92 2.72
C ARG A 48 10.97 5.76 1.74
N LEU A 49 11.20 6.03 0.47
CA LEU A 49 11.23 5.08 -0.64
C LEU A 49 12.53 5.25 -1.43
N THR A 50 13.30 4.17 -1.60
CA THR A 50 14.61 4.22 -2.28
C THR A 50 14.77 3.11 -3.29
N ARG A 51 15.34 3.42 -4.47
CA ARG A 51 15.75 2.39 -5.45
C ARG A 51 16.98 1.67 -4.92
N THR A 52 16.93 0.34 -4.89
CA THR A 52 18.07 -0.49 -4.46
C THR A 52 18.46 -1.54 -5.48
N ALA A 53 19.63 -2.14 -5.28
CA ALA A 53 20.24 -3.09 -6.20
C ALA A 53 19.26 -4.22 -6.59
N GLY A 54 19.34 -4.65 -7.86
CA GLY A 54 18.41 -5.62 -8.43
C GLY A 54 17.02 -5.04 -8.72
N ASN A 55 16.93 -3.73 -8.98
CA ASN A 55 15.70 -3.00 -9.27
C ASN A 55 14.62 -3.17 -8.19
N ARG A 56 15.04 -3.19 -6.93
CA ARG A 56 14.15 -3.33 -5.77
C ARG A 56 13.83 -1.96 -5.18
N ILE A 57 12.83 -1.95 -4.29
CA ILE A 57 12.37 -0.76 -3.60
C ILE A 57 12.51 -1.00 -2.11
N THR A 58 13.33 -0.19 -1.45
CA THR A 58 13.45 -0.19 0.00
C THR A 58 12.51 0.84 0.58
N VAL A 59 11.69 0.40 1.54
CA VAL A 59 10.69 1.19 2.24
C VAL A 59 11.15 1.36 3.69
N THR A 60 11.21 2.59 4.16
CA THR A 60 11.34 2.91 5.60
C THR A 60 10.01 3.44 6.10
N ASP A 61 9.54 2.94 7.24
CA ASP A 61 8.33 3.45 7.88
C ASP A 61 8.64 4.39 9.07
N ALA A 62 7.59 4.96 9.66
CA ALA A 62 7.68 5.91 10.77
C ALA A 62 8.19 5.30 12.08
N THR A 63 8.24 3.97 12.20
CA THR A 63 8.87 3.27 13.33
C THR A 63 10.37 3.04 13.12
N GLY A 64 10.88 3.35 11.92
CA GLY A 64 12.27 3.10 11.52
C GLY A 64 12.48 1.71 10.92
N ASP A 65 11.42 0.92 10.73
CA ASP A 65 11.48 -0.40 10.13
C ASP A 65 11.86 -0.29 8.64
N ILE A 66 12.85 -1.07 8.20
CA ILE A 66 13.37 -1.04 6.83
C ILE A 66 13.12 -2.39 6.15
N ARG A 67 12.43 -2.36 5.00
CA ARG A 67 12.07 -3.57 4.25
C ARG A 67 12.27 -3.36 2.76
N THR A 68 12.76 -4.38 2.07
CA THR A 68 12.99 -4.32 0.62
C THR A 68 12.03 -5.22 -0.13
N PHE A 69 11.31 -4.66 -1.09
CA PHE A 69 10.32 -5.33 -1.91
C PHE A 69 10.73 -5.35 -3.38
N ARG A 70 10.24 -6.34 -4.13
CA ARG A 70 10.42 -6.40 -5.59
C ARG A 70 9.52 -5.41 -6.33
N ALA A 71 8.41 -5.02 -5.70
CA ALA A 71 7.45 -4.06 -6.22
C ALA A 71 6.80 -3.32 -5.05
N ALA A 72 6.39 -2.08 -5.30
CA ALA A 72 5.57 -1.29 -4.38
C ALA A 72 4.42 -0.66 -5.16
N VAL A 73 3.26 -0.54 -4.52
CA VAL A 73 2.10 0.17 -5.05
C VAL A 73 1.83 1.35 -4.11
N PHE A 74 1.85 2.56 -4.66
CA PHE A 74 1.55 3.77 -3.90
C PHE A 74 0.14 4.25 -4.24
N THR A 75 -0.75 4.28 -3.25
CA THR A 75 -2.15 4.68 -3.41
C THR A 75 -2.48 5.97 -2.66
N GLY A 76 -1.47 6.61 -2.05
CA GLY A 76 -1.61 7.94 -1.46
C GLY A 76 -1.75 9.02 -2.52
N GLN A 77 -2.04 10.24 -2.09
CA GLN A 77 -2.00 11.41 -2.97
C GLN A 77 -0.57 11.57 -3.50
N SER A 78 -0.40 11.65 -4.82
CA SER A 78 0.93 11.66 -5.47
C SER A 78 1.85 12.74 -4.91
N TRP A 79 1.31 13.91 -4.57
CA TRP A 79 2.04 15.02 -3.96
C TRP A 79 2.76 14.67 -2.64
N LEU A 80 2.33 13.64 -1.93
CA LEU A 80 3.01 13.17 -0.71
C LEU A 80 4.43 12.64 -1.00
N LEU A 81 4.66 12.11 -2.22
CA LEU A 81 5.99 11.68 -2.66
C LEU A 81 6.98 12.84 -2.84
N LEU A 82 6.48 14.07 -2.95
CA LEU A 82 7.29 15.28 -3.11
C LEU A 82 7.43 16.10 -1.81
N SER A 83 6.60 15.81 -0.80
CA SER A 83 6.41 16.71 0.34
C SER A 83 6.53 16.06 1.71
N LYS A 84 6.23 14.76 1.83
CA LYS A 84 6.15 14.05 3.12
C LYS A 84 6.94 12.75 3.15
N ILE A 85 7.19 12.15 2.00
CA ILE A 85 7.98 10.94 1.84
C ILE A 85 9.28 11.35 1.17
N ASP A 86 10.41 10.99 1.78
CA ASP A 86 11.72 11.06 1.13
C ASP A 86 11.74 10.02 0.01
N CYS A 87 11.47 10.46 -1.21
CA CYS A 87 11.27 9.58 -2.35
C CYS A 87 12.43 9.76 -3.32
N ASP A 88 13.11 8.66 -3.64
CA ASP A 88 14.21 8.66 -4.60
C ASP A 88 13.70 8.97 -6.01
N ASP A 89 14.26 10.02 -6.62
CA ASP A 89 13.89 10.49 -7.96
C ASP A 89 14.02 9.39 -9.03
N ALA A 90 14.94 8.44 -8.85
CA ALA A 90 15.11 7.29 -9.76
C ALA A 90 13.96 6.27 -9.70
N LEU A 91 12.94 6.50 -8.85
CA LEU A 91 11.75 5.68 -8.80
C LEU A 91 10.82 5.92 -10.00
N PHE A 92 10.83 7.12 -10.57
CA PHE A 92 9.99 7.49 -11.71
C PHE A 92 10.76 8.32 -12.76
N PRO A 93 10.35 8.27 -14.04
CA PRO A 93 10.85 9.20 -15.04
C PRO A 93 10.47 10.66 -14.68
N ILE A 94 11.29 11.63 -15.08
CA ILE A 94 11.07 13.06 -14.80
C ILE A 94 9.69 13.57 -15.24
N ASP A 95 9.17 13.07 -16.36
CA ASP A 95 7.86 13.45 -16.88
C ASP A 95 6.72 13.05 -15.92
N HIS A 96 6.90 11.99 -15.12
CA HIS A 96 5.90 11.59 -14.13
C HIS A 96 5.93 12.49 -12.88
N TRP A 97 7.08 13.08 -12.58
CA TRP A 97 7.23 14.00 -11.45
C TRP A 97 6.69 15.39 -11.71
N THR A 98 6.60 15.78 -12.99
CA THR A 98 6.26 17.13 -13.42
C THR A 98 4.88 17.24 -14.07
N ALA A 99 4.15 16.12 -14.19
CA ALA A 99 2.80 16.03 -14.76
C ALA A 99 1.69 16.59 -13.86
#